data_AF-A0A6G8JL21-F1
#
_entry.id   AF-A0A6G8JL21-F1
#
_cell.length_a   1.000
_cell.length_b   1.000
_cell.length_c   1.000
_cell.angle_alpha   90.00
_cell.angle_beta   90.00
_cell.angle_gamma   90.00
#
_symmetry.space_group_name_H-M   'P 1'
#
loop_
_entity.id
_entity.type
_entity.pdbx_description
1 polymer ?
#
loop_
_entity_poly.entity_id
_entity_poly.type
_entity_poly.pdbx_seq_one_letter_code
_entity_poly.pdbx_strand_id
1 'polypeptide(L)'
;MNLFRKQHKLIGLIAVTILAGACTPAVTPVEQIHQVQRGKELTQTVTTQIGQASEVVIYRCKNDKKVEVERQNNTSNFTKKEMVTISFQGISHQLSAVVTKNGKKYTNIRWTWHETRDGKAFLYNNTKKTLAANCVKQ
;
A
#
# COMPACT_ATOMS: atom_id res chain seq x y z
N MET A 1 -56.36 11.29 56.19
CA MET A 1 -57.65 11.10 55.48
C MET A 1 -57.80 12.21 54.45
N ASN A 2 -58.27 11.84 53.24
CA ASN A 2 -58.79 12.66 52.14
C ASN A 2 -57.76 13.47 51.32
N LEU A 3 -57.38 13.05 50.10
CA LEU A 3 -58.09 13.07 48.79
C LEU A 3 -58.44 14.46 48.23
N PHE A 4 -57.72 14.79 47.15
CA PHE A 4 -58.14 15.46 45.90
C PHE A 4 -58.86 16.82 45.94
N ARG A 5 -58.26 17.80 45.24
CA ARG A 5 -59.02 18.79 44.45
C ARG A 5 -58.24 19.23 43.21
N LYS A 6 -58.73 18.81 42.04
CA LYS A 6 -58.41 19.36 40.70
C LYS A 6 -58.77 20.85 40.63
N GLN A 7 -58.10 21.61 39.76
CA GLN A 7 -58.65 22.56 38.76
C GLN A 7 -57.51 22.92 37.75
N HIS A 8 -57.65 22.62 36.44
CA HIS A 8 -58.08 23.54 35.35
C HIS A 8 -57.22 24.81 35.26
N LYS A 9 -56.77 25.35 34.12
CA LYS A 9 -56.64 24.99 32.69
C LYS A 9 -55.96 26.25 32.10
N LEU A 10 -55.07 26.07 31.12
CA LEU A 10 -54.77 27.01 30.03
C LEU A 10 -53.93 28.29 30.32
N ILE A 11 -53.14 28.65 29.30
CA ILE A 11 -52.56 29.96 28.94
C ILE A 11 -51.04 30.05 29.14
N GLY A 12 -50.35 30.26 28.02
CA GLY A 12 -48.93 30.63 28.00
C GLY A 12 -48.25 30.36 26.66
N LEU A 13 -48.75 30.97 25.58
CA LEU A 13 -48.05 31.07 24.30
C LEU A 13 -46.66 31.68 24.52
N ILE A 14 -45.59 30.99 24.13
CA ILE A 14 -44.29 31.65 23.88
C ILE A 14 -43.78 31.14 22.54
N ALA A 15 -44.04 31.97 21.52
CA ALA A 15 -43.39 31.89 20.23
C ALA A 15 -41.94 32.38 20.39
N VAL A 16 -40.97 31.51 20.08
CA VAL A 16 -39.56 31.90 20.00
C VAL A 16 -39.17 31.90 18.53
N THR A 17 -39.26 33.08 17.91
CA THR A 17 -38.66 33.40 16.62
C THR A 17 -37.15 33.57 16.82
N ILE A 18 -36.35 32.65 16.29
CA ILE A 18 -34.90 32.82 16.18
C ILE A 18 -34.60 33.20 14.73
N LEU A 19 -34.20 34.47 14.51
CA LEU A 19 -33.63 34.92 13.25
C LEU A 19 -32.28 34.25 13.03
N ALA A 20 -32.17 33.45 11.97
CA ALA A 20 -30.87 33.03 11.44
C ALA A 20 -30.35 34.14 10.51
N GLY A 21 -29.43 34.96 11.04
CA GLY A 21 -28.64 35.88 10.23
C GLY A 21 -27.72 35.11 9.28
N ALA A 22 -27.82 35.40 7.98
CA ALA A 22 -26.93 34.87 6.97
C ALA A 22 -25.59 35.63 7.01
N CYS A 23 -24.56 35.03 7.59
CA CYS A 23 -23.18 35.48 7.41
C CYS A 23 -22.56 34.72 6.22
N THR A 24 -22.38 35.41 5.10
CA THR A 24 -21.48 34.96 4.02
C THR A 24 -20.05 35.36 4.37
N PRO A 25 -19.08 34.44 4.49
CA PRO A 25 -17.68 34.83 4.48
C PRO A 25 -17.28 35.19 3.04
N ALA A 26 -16.84 36.44 2.87
CA ALA A 26 -16.11 36.87 1.69
C ALA A 26 -14.82 36.04 1.57
N VAL A 27 -14.62 35.41 0.42
CA VAL A 27 -13.37 34.69 0.11
C VAL A 27 -12.30 35.69 -0.32
N THR A 28 -11.28 35.88 0.52
CA THR A 28 -10.00 36.43 0.09
C THR A 28 -9.09 35.28 -0.36
N PRO A 29 -8.40 35.39 -1.50
CA PRO A 29 -7.43 34.39 -1.91
C PRO A 29 -6.17 34.59 -1.07
N VAL A 30 -5.52 33.48 -0.71
CA VAL A 30 -4.09 33.31 -0.39
C VAL A 30 -3.90 32.43 0.87
N GLU A 31 -3.21 31.31 0.61
CA GLU A 31 -2.44 30.48 1.55
C GLU A 31 -3.21 29.59 2.55
N GLN A 32 -3.71 28.45 2.02
CA GLN A 32 -3.96 27.24 2.81
C GLN A 32 -2.64 26.56 3.18
N ILE A 33 -2.21 26.73 4.44
CA ILE A 33 -1.10 25.98 5.05
C ILE A 33 -1.57 25.48 6.44
N HIS A 34 -1.68 24.15 6.60
CA HIS A 34 -2.01 23.34 7.81
C HIS A 34 -3.50 23.37 8.27
N GLN A 35 -4.21 22.29 8.63
CA GLN A 35 -3.89 20.88 8.86
C GLN A 35 -5.21 20.05 9.03
N VAL A 36 -5.17 18.77 8.62
CA VAL A 36 -5.76 17.58 9.30
C VAL A 36 -7.24 17.15 9.02
N GLN A 37 -7.31 15.98 8.36
CA GLN A 37 -8.28 14.86 8.46
C GLN A 37 -9.74 15.03 8.01
N ARG A 38 -10.09 14.38 6.88
CA ARG A 38 -11.13 13.31 6.87
C ARG A 38 -11.10 12.50 5.57
N GLY A 39 -10.87 11.19 5.71
CA GLY A 39 -11.29 10.09 4.83
C GLY A 39 -11.13 10.25 3.31
N LYS A 40 -10.05 9.68 2.76
CA LYS A 40 -10.11 9.03 1.46
C LYS A 40 -9.29 7.75 1.53
N GLU A 41 -10.00 6.63 1.51
CA GLU A 41 -9.54 5.37 0.94
C GLU A 41 -8.73 5.70 -0.32
N LEU A 42 -7.40 5.51 -0.23
CA LEU A 42 -6.54 5.67 -1.38
C LEU A 42 -6.78 4.43 -2.25
N THR A 43 -7.85 4.47 -3.04
CA THR A 43 -7.95 3.68 -4.26
C THR A 43 -6.74 4.09 -5.08
N GLN A 44 -5.66 3.32 -4.94
CA GLN A 44 -4.45 3.49 -5.69
C GLN A 44 -4.84 3.24 -7.14
N THR A 45 -5.08 4.32 -7.87
CA THR A 45 -5.37 4.32 -9.29
C THR A 45 -4.17 3.67 -9.96
N VAL A 46 -4.28 2.37 -10.25
CA VAL A 46 -3.37 1.67 -11.14
C VAL A 46 -3.61 2.29 -12.50
N THR A 47 -2.77 3.26 -12.85
CA THR A 47 -2.60 3.70 -14.23
C THR A 47 -2.26 2.45 -15.02
N THR A 48 -3.25 1.92 -15.74
CA THR A 48 -3.09 0.81 -16.66
C THR A 48 -2.34 1.35 -17.87
N GLN A 49 -1.03 1.52 -17.72
CA GLN A 49 -0.17 1.53 -18.89
C GLN A 49 -0.18 0.10 -19.41
N ILE A 50 -0.70 -0.06 -20.62
CA ILE A 50 -0.73 -1.32 -21.37
C ILE A 50 0.72 -1.69 -21.65
N GLY A 51 1.35 -2.34 -20.66
CA GLY A 51 2.73 -2.76 -20.66
C GLY A 51 2.79 -4.28 -20.80
N GLN A 52 3.72 -4.74 -21.60
CA GLN A 52 4.05 -6.15 -21.88
C GLN A 52 3.80 -7.04 -20.64
N ALA A 53 3.01 -8.10 -20.81
CA ALA A 53 2.68 -9.04 -19.73
C ALA A 53 3.95 -9.50 -19.01
N SER A 54 4.09 -9.11 -17.75
CA SER A 54 5.20 -9.53 -16.89
C SER A 54 4.91 -10.92 -16.35
N GLU A 55 5.91 -11.80 -16.37
CA GLU A 55 5.79 -13.14 -15.80
C GLU A 55 6.01 -13.07 -14.29
N VAL A 56 4.99 -13.44 -13.52
CA VAL A 56 5.07 -13.56 -12.06
C VAL A 56 5.28 -15.02 -11.69
N VAL A 57 6.42 -15.32 -11.08
CA VAL A 57 6.76 -16.65 -10.57
C VAL A 57 6.65 -16.66 -9.05
N ILE A 58 5.92 -17.63 -8.51
CA ILE A 58 5.76 -17.82 -7.06
C ILE A 58 6.80 -18.82 -6.57
N TYR A 59 7.45 -18.48 -5.45
CA TYR A 59 8.35 -19.38 -4.73
C TYR A 59 7.78 -19.73 -3.37
N ARG A 60 7.77 -21.04 -3.07
CA ARG A 60 7.50 -21.58 -1.73
C ARG A 60 8.82 -21.79 -1.01
N CYS A 61 8.96 -21.23 0.18
CA CYS A 61 10.19 -21.24 0.95
C CYS A 61 10.02 -21.99 2.27
N LYS A 62 11.12 -22.20 2.99
CA LYS A 62 11.10 -22.77 4.35
C LYS A 62 10.13 -21.98 5.26
N ASN A 63 9.43 -22.70 6.15
CA ASN A 63 8.41 -22.18 7.06
C ASN A 63 7.20 -21.57 6.33
N ASP A 64 6.82 -22.16 5.19
CA ASP A 64 5.67 -21.76 4.35
C ASP A 64 5.66 -20.29 3.93
N LYS A 65 6.83 -19.66 3.94
CA LYS A 65 7.01 -18.31 3.42
C LYS A 65 6.82 -18.31 1.90
N LYS A 66 6.19 -17.25 1.39
CA LYS A 66 5.96 -17.03 -0.03
C LYS A 66 6.75 -15.82 -0.52
N VAL A 67 7.45 -15.97 -1.65
CA VAL A 67 8.09 -14.86 -2.37
C VAL A 67 7.53 -14.84 -3.79
N GLU A 68 7.12 -13.67 -4.26
CA GLU A 68 6.69 -13.48 -5.65
C GLU A 68 7.79 -12.75 -6.40
N VAL A 69 8.12 -13.24 -7.60
CA VAL A 69 9.18 -12.71 -8.46
C VAL A 69 8.58 -12.37 -9.81
N GLU A 70 8.38 -11.10 -10.04
CA GLU A 70 7.92 -10.58 -11.33
C GLU A 70 9.14 -10.21 -12.18
N ARG A 71 9.26 -10.81 -13.37
CA ARG A 71 10.32 -10.49 -14.33
C ARG A 71 9.79 -9.56 -15.41
N GLN A 72 10.53 -8.49 -15.66
CA GLN A 72 10.21 -7.58 -16.76
C GLN A 72 10.66 -8.22 -18.08
N ASN A 73 9.70 -8.51 -18.96
CA ASN A 73 9.94 -8.98 -20.32
C ASN A 73 10.47 -7.82 -21.18
N ASN A 74 11.77 -7.55 -21.10
CA ASN A 74 12.41 -6.53 -21.95
C ASN A 74 12.66 -7.10 -23.34
N THR A 75 11.66 -7.01 -24.22
CA THR A 75 11.64 -7.65 -25.55
C THR A 75 12.53 -6.99 -26.62
N SER A 76 13.41 -6.03 -26.31
CA SER A 76 14.01 -5.24 -27.42
C SER A 76 15.46 -4.78 -27.31
N ASN A 77 16.16 -4.81 -26.17
CA ASN A 77 17.53 -4.26 -26.09
C ASN A 77 18.48 -5.15 -25.29
N PHE A 78 19.43 -5.80 -25.99
CA PHE A 78 20.51 -6.64 -25.42
C PHE A 78 21.38 -5.89 -24.37
N THR A 79 21.37 -4.56 -24.39
CA THR A 79 22.16 -3.68 -23.52
C THR A 79 21.53 -3.41 -22.14
N LYS A 80 20.25 -3.73 -21.92
CA LYS A 80 19.57 -3.40 -20.66
C LYS A 80 19.68 -4.55 -19.66
N LYS A 81 20.18 -4.27 -18.45
CA LYS A 81 20.25 -5.26 -17.36
C LYS A 81 18.85 -5.76 -16.99
N GLU A 82 18.71 -7.06 -16.77
CA GLU A 82 17.46 -7.68 -16.29
C GLU A 82 17.07 -7.07 -14.94
N MET A 83 15.79 -6.76 -14.80
CA MET A 83 15.18 -6.20 -13.61
C MET A 83 14.06 -7.12 -13.13
N VAL A 84 13.98 -7.32 -11.81
CA VAL A 84 12.93 -8.12 -11.19
C VAL A 84 12.28 -7.35 -10.06
N THR A 85 10.98 -7.48 -9.88
CA THR A 85 10.28 -7.02 -8.68
C THR A 85 10.11 -8.21 -7.74
N ILE A 86 10.63 -8.08 -6.52
CA ILE A 86 10.47 -9.08 -5.47
C ILE A 86 9.42 -8.58 -4.49
N SER A 87 8.39 -9.38 -4.25
CA SER A 87 7.36 -9.12 -3.23
C SER A 87 7.45 -10.16 -2.11
N PHE A 88 7.57 -9.68 -0.87
CA PHE A 88 7.67 -10.51 0.33
C PHE A 88 6.96 -9.82 1.50
N GLN A 89 6.00 -10.52 2.13
CA GLN A 89 5.21 -10.01 3.25
C GLN A 89 4.57 -8.64 3.00
N GLY A 90 4.00 -8.43 1.81
CA GLY A 90 3.32 -7.18 1.44
C GLY A 90 4.25 -6.02 1.07
N ILE A 91 5.57 -6.24 1.09
CA ILE A 91 6.57 -5.24 0.68
C ILE A 91 7.18 -5.67 -0.65
N SER A 92 7.27 -4.74 -1.60
CA SER A 92 7.84 -4.98 -2.92
C SER A 92 9.03 -4.08 -3.21
N HIS A 93 10.10 -4.66 -3.75
CA HIS A 93 11.31 -3.95 -4.16
C HIS A 93 11.78 -4.39 -5.53
N GLN A 94 12.08 -3.42 -6.39
CA GLN A 94 12.72 -3.66 -7.67
C GLN A 94 14.23 -3.85 -7.47
N LEU A 95 14.77 -4.92 -8.05
CA LEU A 95 16.16 -5.34 -7.97
C LEU A 95 16.77 -5.43 -9.37
N SER A 96 18.05 -5.07 -9.48
CA SER A 96 18.82 -5.18 -10.72
C SER A 96 19.72 -6.40 -10.71
N ALA A 97 19.85 -7.08 -11.85
CA ALA A 97 20.80 -8.16 -12.02
C ALA A 97 22.24 -7.72 -11.72
N VAL A 98 22.98 -8.58 -11.02
CA VAL A 98 24.42 -8.43 -10.75
C VAL A 98 25.17 -9.69 -11.15
N VAL A 99 26.41 -9.52 -11.58
CA VAL A 99 27.27 -10.64 -11.97
C VAL A 99 27.53 -11.51 -10.74
N THR A 100 27.36 -12.83 -10.89
CA THR A 100 27.64 -13.80 -9.84
C THR A 100 28.21 -15.08 -10.45
N LYS A 101 29.06 -15.78 -9.68
CA LYS A 101 29.64 -17.06 -10.12
C LYS A 101 28.63 -18.21 -10.07
N ASN A 102 27.61 -18.12 -9.21
CA ASN A 102 26.67 -19.21 -8.95
C ASN A 102 25.22 -18.76 -9.13
N GLY A 103 24.64 -19.05 -10.30
CA GLY A 103 23.23 -18.81 -10.59
C GLY A 103 22.93 -17.36 -10.97
N LYS A 104 21.75 -16.86 -10.60
CA LYS A 104 21.29 -15.48 -10.87
C LYS A 104 21.17 -14.71 -9.57
N LYS A 105 21.65 -13.47 -9.55
CA LYS A 105 21.59 -12.60 -8.38
C LYS A 105 21.07 -11.23 -8.77
N TYR A 106 20.16 -10.71 -7.95
CA TYR A 106 19.55 -9.41 -8.13
C TYR A 106 19.63 -8.65 -6.82
N THR A 107 19.96 -7.36 -6.85
CA THR A 107 20.12 -6.57 -5.62
C THR A 107 19.70 -5.12 -5.79
N ASN A 108 19.36 -4.50 -4.66
CA ASN A 108 19.34 -3.06 -4.48
C ASN A 108 19.89 -2.72 -3.07
N ILE A 109 19.62 -1.51 -2.57
CA ILE A 109 20.08 -1.07 -1.24
C ILE A 109 19.37 -1.77 -0.06
N ARG A 110 18.22 -2.43 -0.30
CA ARG A 110 17.39 -3.06 0.74
C ARG A 110 17.56 -4.56 0.76
N TRP A 111 17.38 -5.21 -0.40
CA TRP A 111 17.33 -6.66 -0.53
C TRP A 111 18.29 -7.19 -1.58
N THR A 112 18.63 -8.46 -1.43
CA THR A 112 19.25 -9.27 -2.46
C THR A 112 18.46 -10.57 -2.62
N TRP A 113 18.11 -10.88 -3.85
CA TRP A 113 17.53 -12.14 -4.28
C TRP A 113 18.60 -12.97 -5.00
N HIS A 114 18.77 -14.23 -4.59
CA HIS A 114 19.77 -15.12 -5.16
C HIS A 114 19.14 -16.46 -5.53
N GLU A 115 19.04 -16.74 -6.82
CA GLU A 115 18.64 -18.04 -7.39
C GLU A 115 19.90 -18.84 -7.68
N THR A 116 20.11 -19.95 -6.98
CA THR A 116 21.28 -20.81 -7.12
C THR A 116 21.07 -21.87 -8.20
N ARG A 117 22.16 -22.43 -8.74
CA ARG A 117 22.09 -23.43 -9.82
C ARG A 117 21.45 -24.76 -9.41
N ASP A 118 21.40 -25.04 -8.11
CA ASP A 118 20.73 -26.20 -7.51
C ASP A 118 19.19 -26.03 -7.44
N GLY A 119 18.64 -24.96 -8.03
CA GLY A 119 17.20 -24.72 -8.08
C GLY A 119 16.61 -24.09 -6.81
N LYS A 120 17.45 -23.75 -5.83
CA LYS A 120 17.02 -23.02 -4.63
C LYS A 120 17.14 -21.51 -4.82
N ALA A 121 16.42 -20.77 -3.99
CA ALA A 121 16.57 -19.33 -3.91
C ALA A 121 16.53 -18.80 -2.49
N PHE A 122 17.13 -17.62 -2.30
CA PHE A 122 17.30 -16.97 -1.00
C PHE A 122 17.01 -15.47 -1.12
N LEU A 123 16.25 -14.96 -0.15
CA LEU A 123 16.02 -13.53 0.04
C LEU A 123 16.69 -13.09 1.34
N TYR A 124 17.57 -12.11 1.26
CA TYR A 124 18.22 -11.51 2.43
C TYR A 124 18.28 -10.00 2.31
N ASN A 125 18.33 -9.31 3.45
CA ASN A 125 18.48 -7.86 3.47
C ASN A 125 19.95 -7.42 3.30
N ASN A 126 20.18 -6.11 3.26
CA ASN A 126 21.50 -5.50 3.21
C ASN A 126 22.43 -5.89 4.37
N THR A 127 21.89 -6.18 5.57
CA THR A 127 22.65 -6.69 6.73
C THR A 127 22.93 -8.19 6.66
N LYS A 128 22.67 -8.86 5.52
CA LYS A 128 22.79 -10.32 5.32
C LYS A 128 21.86 -11.17 6.21
N LYS A 129 20.88 -10.55 6.87
CA LYS A 129 19.82 -11.28 7.58
C LYS A 129 18.94 -11.99 6.56
N THR A 130 18.78 -13.28 6.74
CA THR A 130 17.93 -14.10 5.87
C THR A 130 16.46 -13.83 6.15
N LEU A 131 15.72 -13.43 5.12
CA LEU A 131 14.28 -13.15 5.17
C LEU A 131 13.48 -14.39 4.72
N ALA A 132 13.92 -15.04 3.64
CA ALA A 132 13.39 -16.30 3.14
C ALA A 132 14.53 -17.20 2.63
N ALA A 133 14.45 -18.50 2.90
CA ALA A 133 15.50 -19.47 2.60
C ALA A 133 14.96 -20.71 1.93
N ASN A 134 15.81 -21.37 1.13
CA ASN A 134 15.49 -22.62 0.43
C ASN A 134 14.17 -22.52 -0.34
N CYS A 135 13.99 -21.41 -1.05
CA CYS A 135 12.83 -21.14 -1.87
C CYS A 135 12.88 -21.98 -3.15
N VAL A 136 11.77 -22.60 -3.53
CA VAL A 136 11.64 -23.40 -4.76
C VAL A 136 10.48 -22.84 -5.58
N LYS A 137 10.65 -22.77 -6.90
CA LYS A 137 9.58 -22.36 -7.82
C LYS A 137 8.37 -23.28 -7.66
N GLN A 138 7.17 -22.73 -7.78
CA GLN A 138 5.91 -23.47 -7.87
C GLN A 138 5.47 -23.57 -9.32
#